data_AF-A0A7J3XG55-F1
#
_entry.id   AF-A0A7J3XG55-F1
#
_cell.length_a   1.000
_cell.length_b   1.000
_cell.length_c   1.000
_cell.angle_alpha   90.00
_cell.angle_beta   90.00
_cell.angle_gamma   90.00
#
_symmetry.space_group_name_H-M   'P 1'
#
loop_
_entity.id
_entity.type
_entity.pdbx_description
1 polymer ?
#
loop_
_entity_poly.entity_id
_entity_poly.type
_entity_poly.pdbx_seq_one_letter_code
_entity_poly.pdbx_strand_id
1 'polypeptide(L)'
;VLAPTSGRVRPLATATLGYALALLGLYAVTSEPASRATPVLAAVAGFGAGLLVPSLQIASILSVEPGSRGLASGVYTAMFDVGNLVGPPLAVALGTTYSRALGTAVGFGSVGLVALAAYSFRSLTRVAHPSSQGRRGS
;
A
#
# COMPACT_ATOMS: atom_id res chain seq x y z
N VAL A 1 11.04 27.06 13.33
CA VAL A 1 11.06 25.59 13.09
C VAL A 1 10.12 24.96 14.10
N LEU A 2 8.90 24.63 13.68
CA LEU A 2 7.92 24.03 14.58
C LEU A 2 8.28 22.55 14.81
N ALA A 3 8.37 22.16 16.09
CA ALA A 3 8.56 20.77 16.48
C ALA A 3 7.35 19.93 16.01
N PRO A 4 7.55 18.73 15.42
CA PRO A 4 6.43 17.89 15.02
C PRO A 4 5.69 17.41 16.27
N THR A 5 4.41 17.77 16.38
CA THR A 5 3.49 17.28 17.40
C THR A 5 3.28 15.77 17.24
N SER A 6 3.17 15.10 18.38
CA SER A 6 3.24 13.65 18.61
C SER A 6 2.08 12.80 18.07
N GLY A 7 1.30 13.30 17.12
CA GLY A 7 0.38 12.46 16.34
C GLY A 7 1.14 11.83 15.18
N ARG A 8 1.94 10.79 15.42
CA ARG A 8 2.72 10.13 14.35
C ARG A 8 1.75 9.45 13.37
N VAL A 9 1.31 10.17 12.34
CA VAL A 9 0.79 9.57 11.12
C VAL A 9 1.91 8.67 10.60
N ARG A 10 1.61 7.38 10.45
CA ARG A 10 2.57 6.36 9.99
C ARG A 10 2.27 6.11 8.52
N PRO A 11 2.84 6.89 7.57
CA PRO A 11 2.45 6.82 6.17
C PRO A 11 2.60 5.40 5.61
N LEU A 12 3.65 4.67 6.01
CA LEU A 12 3.83 3.27 5.60
C LEU A 12 2.72 2.33 6.10
N ALA A 13 2.19 2.56 7.31
CA ALA A 13 1.08 1.75 7.83
C ALA A 13 -0.22 2.05 7.06
N THR A 14 -0.50 3.34 6.78
CA THR A 14 -1.63 3.76 5.95
C THR A 14 -1.51 3.22 4.52
N ALA A 15 -0.32 3.25 3.94
CA ALA A 15 -0.03 2.68 2.63
C ALA A 15 -0.28 1.17 2.62
N THR A 16 0.18 0.44 3.64
CA THR A 16 -0.02 -1.01 3.76
C THR A 16 -1.51 -1.36 3.83
N LEU A 17 -2.29 -0.63 4.63
CA LEU A 17 -3.74 -0.80 4.71
C LEU A 17 -4.43 -0.48 3.37
N GLY A 18 -4.07 0.65 2.75
CA GLY A 18 -4.60 1.05 1.47
C GLY A 18 -4.35 0.01 0.38
N TYR A 19 -3.13 -0.52 0.32
CA TYR A 19 -2.78 -1.56 -0.64
C TYR A 19 -3.53 -2.87 -0.41
N ALA A 20 -3.72 -3.29 0.86
CA ALA A 20 -4.52 -4.46 1.19
C ALA A 20 -5.98 -4.31 0.75
N LEU A 21 -6.59 -3.14 1.00
CA LEU A 21 -7.96 -2.85 0.56
C LEU A 21 -8.07 -2.78 -0.98
N ALA A 22 -7.09 -2.17 -1.64
CA ALA A 22 -7.02 -2.07 -3.09
C ALA A 22 -7.01 -3.47 -3.74
N LEU A 23 -6.15 -4.34 -3.25
CA LEU A 23 -6.02 -5.72 -3.73
C LEU A 23 -7.24 -6.57 -3.42
N LEU A 24 -7.82 -6.45 -2.23
CA LEU A 24 -9.03 -7.20 -1.85
C LEU A 24 -10.22 -6.82 -2.75
N GLY A 25 -10.44 -5.52 -2.95
CA GLY A 25 -11.48 -5.03 -3.84
C GLY A 25 -11.26 -5.50 -5.28
N LEU A 26 -10.02 -5.41 -5.78
CA LEU A 26 -9.67 -5.84 -7.14
C LEU A 26 -9.82 -7.37 -7.33
N TYR A 27 -9.41 -8.17 -6.35
CA TYR A 27 -9.62 -9.62 -6.35
C TYR A 27 -11.11 -9.97 -6.40
N ALA A 28 -11.93 -9.31 -5.56
CA ALA A 28 -13.36 -9.57 -5.53
C ALA A 28 -14.05 -9.19 -6.85
N VAL A 29 -13.68 -8.04 -7.45
CA VAL A 29 -14.18 -7.61 -8.77
C VAL A 29 -13.78 -8.59 -9.87
N THR A 30 -12.55 -9.12 -9.83
CA THR A 30 -12.05 -10.04 -10.87
C THR A 30 -12.56 -11.46 -10.71
N SER A 31 -12.94 -11.88 -9.50
CA SER A 31 -13.48 -13.22 -9.23
C SER A 31 -14.95 -13.36 -9.67
N GLU A 32 -15.76 -12.32 -9.45
CA GLU A 32 -17.18 -12.31 -9.81
C GLU A 32 -17.59 -11.01 -10.53
N PRO A 33 -17.11 -10.76 -11.76
CA PRO A 33 -17.33 -9.47 -12.44
C PRO A 33 -18.79 -9.14 -12.69
N ALA A 34 -19.66 -10.15 -12.86
CA ALA A 34 -21.10 -9.98 -13.10
C ALA A 34 -21.93 -9.77 -11.82
N SER A 35 -21.30 -9.73 -10.63
CA SER A 35 -22.01 -9.54 -9.38
C SER A 35 -22.65 -8.16 -9.27
N ARG A 36 -23.84 -8.08 -8.67
CA ARG A 36 -24.46 -6.78 -8.31
C ARG A 36 -23.61 -6.01 -7.29
N ALA A 37 -22.71 -6.71 -6.58
CA ALA A 37 -21.78 -6.10 -5.63
C ALA A 37 -20.55 -5.46 -6.31
N THR A 38 -20.30 -5.70 -7.60
CA THR A 38 -19.10 -5.20 -8.31
C THR A 38 -18.86 -3.69 -8.13
N PRO A 39 -19.85 -2.79 -8.19
CA PRO A 39 -19.60 -1.36 -7.96
C PRO A 39 -19.09 -1.05 -6.54
N VAL A 40 -19.62 -1.75 -5.53
CA VAL A 40 -19.19 -1.60 -4.13
C VAL A 40 -17.77 -2.11 -3.95
N LEU A 41 -17.45 -3.26 -4.54
CA LEU A 41 -16.11 -3.85 -4.49
C LEU A 41 -15.07 -3.00 -5.23
N ALA A 42 -15.45 -2.40 -6.37
CA ALA A 42 -14.63 -1.42 -7.08
C ALA A 42 -14.42 -0.15 -6.25
N ALA A 43 -15.42 0.31 -5.51
CA ALA A 43 -15.26 1.43 -4.58
C ALA A 43 -14.29 1.11 -3.44
N VAL A 44 -14.32 -0.12 -2.89
CA VAL A 44 -13.31 -0.58 -1.92
C VAL A 44 -11.91 -0.55 -2.52
N ALA A 45 -11.76 -1.02 -3.76
CA ALA A 45 -10.48 -0.99 -4.46
C ALA A 45 -9.96 0.45 -4.63
N GLY A 46 -10.84 1.36 -5.09
CA GLY A 46 -10.53 2.78 -5.27
C GLY A 46 -10.20 3.49 -3.96
N PHE A 47 -10.94 3.20 -2.88
CA PHE A 47 -10.65 3.73 -1.55
C PHE A 47 -9.28 3.27 -1.05
N GLY A 48 -8.96 1.99 -1.23
CA GLY A 48 -7.64 1.45 -0.92
C GLY A 48 -6.52 2.16 -1.69
N ALA A 49 -6.70 2.37 -3.00
CA ALA A 49 -5.75 3.12 -3.82
C ALA A 49 -5.60 4.58 -3.33
N GLY A 50 -6.70 5.22 -2.94
CA GLY A 50 -6.71 6.57 -2.37
C GLY A 50 -5.99 6.69 -1.04
N LEU A 51 -5.89 5.61 -0.26
CA LEU A 51 -5.03 5.56 0.92
C LEU A 51 -3.57 5.28 0.56
N LEU A 52 -3.34 4.42 -0.43
CA LEU A 52 -2.01 3.96 -0.83
C LEU A 52 -1.15 5.07 -1.43
N VAL A 53 -1.62 5.69 -2.50
CA VAL A 53 -0.83 6.60 -3.35
C VAL A 53 -0.33 7.82 -2.56
N PRO A 54 -1.17 8.63 -1.90
CA PRO A 54 -0.67 9.78 -1.15
C PRO A 54 0.20 9.36 0.04
N SER A 55 -0.06 8.21 0.66
CA SER A 55 0.76 7.73 1.79
C SER A 55 2.17 7.33 1.36
N LEU A 56 2.34 6.69 0.20
CA LEU A 56 3.66 6.38 -0.35
C LEU A 56 4.42 7.64 -0.74
N GLN A 57 3.74 8.63 -1.31
CA GLN A 57 4.35 9.92 -1.64
C GLN A 57 4.83 10.65 -0.38
N ILE A 58 4.03 10.66 0.69
CA ILE A 58 4.45 11.23 1.97
C ILE A 58 5.64 10.45 2.53
N ALA A 59 5.62 9.11 2.47
CA ALA A 59 6.73 8.29 2.95
C ALA A 59 8.03 8.57 2.18
N SER A 60 7.98 8.74 0.85
CA SER A 60 9.17 9.05 0.05
C SER A 60 9.74 10.43 0.40
N ILE A 61 8.90 11.45 0.56
CA ILE A 61 9.31 12.81 0.93
C ILE A 61 9.93 12.85 2.34
N LEU A 62 9.35 12.11 3.30
CA LEU A 62 9.86 12.07 4.68
C LEU A 62 11.13 11.23 4.84
N SER A 63 11.48 10.41 3.85
CA SER A 63 12.68 9.56 3.88
C SER A 63 13.97 10.29 3.49
N VAL A 64 13.87 11.53 2.99
CA VAL A 64 15.00 12.32 2.52
C VAL A 64 15.15 13.64 3.28
N GLU A 65 16.33 14.24 3.17
CA GLU A 65 16.62 15.55 3.76
C GLU A 65 15.70 16.66 3.18
N PRO A 66 15.37 17.71 3.95
CA PRO A 66 14.45 18.76 3.52
C PRO A 66 14.76 19.39 2.15
N GLY A 67 16.04 19.57 1.81
CA GLY A 67 16.47 20.15 0.53
C GLY A 67 16.21 19.25 -0.69
N SER A 68 16.08 17.93 -0.49
CA SER A 68 15.89 16.95 -1.57
C SER A 68 14.43 16.51 -1.72
N ARG A 69 13.50 17.05 -0.93
CA ARG A 69 12.08 16.65 -0.93
C ARG A 69 11.38 16.88 -2.27
N GLY A 70 11.72 17.96 -2.96
CA GLY A 70 11.19 18.24 -4.31
C GLY A 70 11.60 17.16 -5.32
N LEU A 71 12.87 16.74 -5.28
CA LEU A 71 13.37 15.65 -6.12
C LEU A 71 12.70 14.32 -5.77
N ALA A 72 12.56 13.98 -4.48
CA ALA A 72 11.89 12.76 -4.05
C ALA A 72 10.42 12.71 -4.49
N SER A 73 9.70 13.83 -4.40
CA SER A 73 8.33 13.92 -4.92
C SER A 73 8.29 13.79 -6.45
N GLY A 74 9.21 14.44 -7.17
CA GLY A 74 9.27 14.37 -8.63
C GLY A 74 9.55 12.96 -9.15
N VAL A 75 10.51 12.26 -8.54
CA VAL A 75 10.82 10.85 -8.87
C VAL A 75 9.62 9.95 -8.56
N TYR A 76 8.96 10.16 -7.42
CA TYR A 76 7.74 9.41 -7.10
C TYR A 76 6.65 9.60 -8.16
N THR A 77 6.35 10.84 -8.52
CA THR A 77 5.33 11.15 -9.55
C THR A 77 5.70 10.56 -10.90
N ALA A 78 6.96 10.70 -11.35
CA ALA A 78 7.40 10.13 -12.62
C ALA A 78 7.22 8.60 -12.67
N MET A 79 7.56 7.90 -11.58
CA MET A 79 7.37 6.44 -11.50
C MET A 79 5.89 6.06 -11.46
N PHE A 80 5.07 6.83 -10.75
CA PHE A 80 3.62 6.64 -10.74
C PHE A 80 3.01 6.83 -12.14
N ASP A 81 3.46 7.85 -12.88
CA ASP A 81 3.00 8.12 -14.25
C ASP A 81 3.43 7.01 -15.23
N VAL A 82 4.67 6.53 -15.12
CA VAL A 82 5.13 5.35 -15.88
C VAL A 82 4.24 4.13 -15.58
N GLY A 83 3.91 3.91 -14.31
CA GLY A 83 2.97 2.87 -13.90
C GLY A 83 1.59 3.01 -14.54
N ASN A 84 1.05 4.23 -14.60
CA ASN A 84 -0.23 4.51 -15.26
C ASN A 84 -0.18 4.44 -16.78
N LEU A 85 0.98 4.70 -17.39
CA LEU A 85 1.19 4.57 -18.83
C LEU A 85 1.26 3.09 -19.25
N VAL A 86 1.98 2.26 -18.48
CA VAL A 86 2.26 0.86 -18.84
C VAL A 86 1.18 -0.09 -18.30
N GLY A 87 0.61 0.20 -17.12
CA GLY A 87 -0.31 -0.68 -16.40
C GLY A 87 -1.58 -1.04 -17.17
N PRO A 88 -2.41 -0.07 -17.60
CA PRO A 88 -3.66 -0.36 -18.30
C PRO A 88 -3.46 -1.10 -19.64
N PRO A 89 -2.53 -0.72 -20.54
CA PRO A 89 -2.27 -1.50 -21.75
C PRO A 89 -1.84 -2.93 -21.45
N LEU A 90 -0.97 -3.13 -20.45
CA LEU A 90 -0.54 -4.46 -20.03
C LEU A 90 -1.70 -5.27 -19.45
N ALA A 91 -2.54 -4.67 -18.61
CA ALA A 91 -3.72 -5.31 -18.03
C ALA A 91 -4.73 -5.71 -19.11
N VAL A 92 -4.94 -4.89 -20.15
CA VAL A 92 -5.79 -5.22 -21.30
C VAL A 92 -5.21 -6.38 -22.10
N ALA A 93 -3.91 -6.32 -22.45
CA ALA A 93 -3.24 -7.37 -23.22
C ALA A 93 -3.26 -8.73 -22.50
N LEU A 94 -3.05 -8.72 -21.19
CA LEU A 94 -3.15 -9.93 -20.36
C LEU A 94 -4.62 -10.35 -20.16
N GLY A 95 -5.55 -9.40 -20.07
CA GLY A 95 -6.98 -9.64 -19.84
C GLY A 95 -7.65 -10.40 -20.98
N THR A 96 -7.27 -10.12 -22.22
CA THR A 96 -7.85 -10.78 -23.40
C THR A 96 -7.37 -12.22 -23.57
N THR A 97 -6.17 -12.55 -23.07
CA THR A 97 -5.53 -13.86 -23.30
C THR A 97 -5.53 -14.76 -22.04
N TYR A 98 -5.45 -14.15 -20.85
CA TYR A 98 -5.19 -14.82 -19.57
C TYR A 98 -6.12 -14.35 -18.45
N SER A 99 -7.36 -13.96 -18.76
CA SER A 99 -8.35 -13.43 -17.80
C SER A 99 -8.45 -14.22 -16.48
N ARG A 100 -8.45 -15.56 -16.54
CA ARG A 100 -8.47 -16.43 -15.35
C ARG A 100 -7.16 -16.41 -14.55
N ALA A 101 -6.01 -16.34 -15.23
CA ALA A 101 -4.71 -16.29 -14.59
C ALA A 101 -4.46 -14.93 -13.91
N LEU A 102 -5.02 -13.84 -14.45
CA LEU A 102 -5.00 -12.52 -13.82
C LEU A 102 -5.77 -12.52 -12.50
N GLY A 103 -6.98 -13.08 -12.46
CA GLY A 103 -7.74 -13.20 -11.22
C GLY A 103 -6.99 -14.00 -10.14
N THR A 104 -6.33 -15.10 -10.54
CA THR A 104 -5.51 -15.90 -9.61
C THR A 104 -4.23 -15.18 -9.19
N ALA A 105 -3.54 -14.48 -10.08
CA ALA A 105 -2.34 -13.71 -9.74
C ALA A 105 -2.64 -12.55 -8.78
N VAL A 106 -3.76 -11.83 -8.99
CA VAL A 106 -4.27 -10.82 -8.05
C VAL A 106 -4.67 -11.46 -6.71
N GLY A 107 -5.23 -12.66 -6.74
CA GLY A 107 -5.54 -13.46 -5.55
C GLY A 107 -4.31 -13.86 -4.74
N PHE A 108 -3.28 -14.43 -5.37
CA PHE A 108 -2.04 -14.79 -4.66
C PHE A 108 -1.27 -13.55 -4.16
N GLY A 109 -1.25 -12.48 -4.95
CA GLY A 109 -0.70 -11.18 -4.55
C GLY A 109 -1.39 -10.63 -3.30
N SER A 110 -2.72 -10.70 -3.22
CA SER A 110 -3.49 -10.22 -2.07
C SER A 110 -3.28 -11.07 -0.80
N VAL A 111 -3.23 -12.40 -0.90
CA VAL A 111 -2.96 -13.30 0.24
C VAL A 111 -1.55 -13.12 0.79
N GLY A 112 -0.53 -13.10 -0.08
CA GLY A 112 0.87 -12.89 0.33
C GLY A 112 1.08 -11.55 1.06
N LEU A 113 0.28 -10.55 0.72
CA LEU A 113 0.36 -9.23 1.33
C LEU A 113 -0.41 -9.06 2.61
N VAL A 114 -1.56 -9.73 2.78
CA VAL A 114 -2.20 -9.80 4.08
C VAL A 114 -1.24 -10.41 5.10
N ALA A 115 -0.46 -11.42 4.70
CA ALA A 115 0.59 -12.01 5.53
C ALA A 115 1.74 -11.03 5.81
N LEU A 116 2.20 -10.26 4.82
CA LEU A 116 3.26 -9.25 5.00
C LEU A 116 2.80 -8.05 5.85
N ALA A 117 1.56 -7.61 5.69
CA ALA A 117 0.95 -6.55 6.47
C ALA A 117 0.79 -7.00 7.94
N ALA A 118 0.32 -8.23 8.17
CA ALA A 118 0.25 -8.82 9.50
C ALA A 118 1.63 -8.96 10.14
N TYR A 119 2.65 -9.38 9.37
CA TYR A 119 4.04 -9.43 9.83
C TYR A 119 4.58 -8.05 10.21
N SER A 120 4.40 -7.06 9.33
CA SER A 120 4.84 -5.68 9.55
C SER A 120 4.17 -5.09 10.79
N PHE A 121 2.87 -5.32 10.98
CA PHE A 121 2.14 -4.90 12.18
C PHE A 121 2.69 -5.57 13.47
N ARG A 122 2.98 -6.87 13.41
CA ARG A 122 3.55 -7.64 14.53
C ARG A 122 4.97 -7.21 14.88
N SER A 123 5.78 -6.85 13.89
CA SER A 123 7.14 -6.34 14.11
C SER A 123 7.12 -4.97 14.84
N LEU A 124 6.14 -4.13 14.52
CA LEU A 124 5.99 -2.79 15.10
C LEU A 124 5.48 -2.81 16.55
N THR A 125 4.70 -3.83 16.93
CA THR A 125 4.26 -4.01 18.32
C THR A 125 5.35 -4.58 19.22
N ARG A 126 6.29 -5.39 18.69
CA ARG A 126 7.44 -5.90 19.45
C ARG A 126 8.45 -4.82 19.82
N VAL A 127 8.65 -3.81 18.97
CA VAL A 127 9.57 -2.69 19.24
C VAL A 127 9.02 -1.73 20.31
N ALA A 128 7.70 -1.74 20.57
CA ALA A 128 7.05 -0.87 21.55
C ALA A 128 7.17 -1.34 23.01
N HIS A 129 7.74 -2.52 23.26
CA HIS A 129 8.12 -2.98 24.60
C HIS A 129 9.65 -3.06 24.74
N PRO A 130 10.35 -1.92 24.94
CA PRO A 130 11.70 -1.99 25.48
C PRO A 130 11.62 -2.63 26.86
N SER A 131 12.21 -3.81 26.99
CA SER A 131 12.41 -4.50 28.26
C SER A 131 13.07 -3.55 29.26
N SER A 132 12.32 -3.13 30.27
CA SER A 132 12.78 -2.37 31.44
C SER A 132 13.62 -3.24 32.40
N GLN A 133 14.35 -4.23 31.88
CA GLN A 133 15.26 -5.08 32.65
C GLN A 133 16.70 -4.74 32.28
N GLY A 134 17.30 -3.90 33.10
CA GLY A 134 18.73 -3.56 32.98
C GLY A 134 19.14 -2.36 33.82
N ARG A 135 18.47 -2.10 34.94
CA ARG A 135 18.90 -1.08 35.90
C ARG A 135 18.50 -1.51 37.30
N ARG A 136 19.24 -2.46 37.86
CA ARG A 136 19.35 -2.69 39.31
C ARG A 136 20.49 -3.67 39.63
N GLY A 137 21.44 -3.19 40.42
CA GLY A 137 22.48 -3.95 41.10
C GLY A 137 23.71 -4.21 40.23
N SER A 138 24.92 -3.83 40.60
CA SER A 138 25.47 -3.31 41.87
C SER A 138 26.81 -2.66 41.57
#